data_AF-A0A166H0L5-F1
#
_entry.id   AF-A0A166H0L5-F1
#
_cell.length_a   1.000
_cell.length_b   1.000
_cell.length_c   1.000
_cell.angle_alpha   90.00
_cell.angle_beta   90.00
_cell.angle_gamma   90.00
#
_symmetry.space_group_name_H-M   'P 1'
#
loop_
_entity.id
_entity.type
_entity.pdbx_description
1 polymer ?
#
loop_
_entity_poly.entity_id
_entity_poly.type
_entity_poly.pdbx_seq_one_letter_code
_entity_poly.pdbx_strand_id
1 'polypeptide(L)'
;MVKGSVIFSKPLAWAIFSGDQIMAYLSLAAIASALQGALFAKLGEPTLQWMKVCTMYGKFCNQVGEGLASAVIASLAMVILSAISAFSLFRLYGGNKDKNTARW
;
A
#
# COMPACT_ATOMS: atom_id res chain seq x y z
N MET A 1 12.07 18.91 -15.20
CA MET A 1 10.60 18.99 -15.33
C MET A 1 10.12 17.71 -16.02
N VAL A 2 9.74 16.69 -15.25
CA VAL A 2 9.27 15.41 -15.80
C VAL A 2 7.89 15.65 -16.42
N LYS A 3 7.85 15.94 -17.72
CA LYS A 3 6.63 15.98 -18.52
C LYS A 3 6.21 14.53 -18.80
N GLY A 4 5.65 13.89 -17.78
CA GLY A 4 5.02 12.58 -17.91
C GLY A 4 3.71 12.72 -18.67
N SER A 5 3.76 12.62 -19.99
CA SER A 5 2.58 12.48 -20.85
C SER A 5 2.15 11.01 -20.87
N VAL A 6 1.33 10.54 -19.91
CA VAL A 6 0.86 9.13 -19.97
C VAL A 6 -0.63 8.92 -19.63
N ILE A 7 -1.37 9.88 -19.08
CA ILE A 7 -2.82 9.69 -18.83
C ILE A 7 -3.63 10.75 -19.58
N PHE A 8 -4.03 10.41 -20.81
CA PHE A 8 -4.76 11.30 -21.71
C PHE A 8 -6.27 11.34 -21.44
N SER A 9 -6.81 10.37 -20.67
CA SER A 9 -8.25 10.25 -20.40
C SER A 9 -8.58 10.21 -18.91
N LYS A 10 -9.54 11.03 -18.48
CA LYS A 10 -10.07 11.08 -17.11
C LYS A 10 -10.51 9.72 -16.54
N PRO A 11 -11.20 8.83 -17.29
CA PRO A 11 -11.59 7.52 -16.76
C PRO A 11 -10.38 6.62 -16.47
N LEU A 12 -9.34 6.67 -17.30
CA LEU A 12 -8.11 5.90 -17.07
C LEU A 12 -7.36 6.39 -15.82
N ALA A 13 -7.31 7.71 -15.60
CA ALA A 13 -6.74 8.30 -14.38
C ALA A 13 -7.45 7.79 -13.12
N TRP A 14 -8.79 7.76 -13.15
CA TRP A 14 -9.59 7.24 -12.06
C TRP A 14 -9.38 5.74 -11.83
N ALA A 15 -9.33 4.95 -12.91
CA ALA A 15 -9.08 3.51 -12.80
C ALA A 15 -7.73 3.21 -12.15
N ILE A 16 -6.67 3.93 -12.55
CA ILE A 16 -5.33 3.80 -11.97
C ILE A 16 -5.34 4.20 -10.49
N PHE A 17 -5.88 5.37 -10.16
CA PHE A 17 -5.94 5.84 -8.77
C PHE A 17 -6.72 4.88 -7.86
N SER A 18 -7.88 4.39 -8.32
CA SER A 18 -8.67 3.40 -7.58
C SER A 18 -7.92 2.08 -7.40
N GLY A 19 -7.24 1.60 -8.44
CA GLY A 19 -6.41 0.41 -8.35
C GLY A 19 -5.27 0.55 -7.34
N ASP A 20 -4.56 1.68 -7.38
CA ASP A 20 -3.46 2.00 -6.44
C ASP A 20 -3.97 2.05 -5.00
N GLN A 21 -5.11 2.70 -4.77
CA GLN A 21 -5.73 2.76 -3.43
C GLN A 21 -6.11 1.37 -2.93
N ILE A 22 -6.80 0.56 -3.74
CA ILE A 22 -7.20 -0.81 -3.37
C ILE A 22 -5.97 -1.64 -2.98
N MET A 23 -4.92 -1.61 -3.79
CA MET A 23 -3.69 -2.37 -3.52
C MET A 23 -2.97 -1.86 -2.27
N ALA A 24 -2.96 -0.55 -2.01
CA ALA A 24 -2.40 0.02 -0.79
C ALA A 24 -3.15 -0.50 0.45
N TYR A 25 -4.49 -0.43 0.48
CA TYR A 25 -5.28 -0.93 1.61
C TYR A 25 -5.16 -2.43 1.81
N LEU A 26 -5.21 -3.21 0.73
CA LEU A 26 -5.07 -4.67 0.81
C LEU A 26 -3.70 -5.07 1.35
N SER A 27 -2.62 -4.41 0.90
CA SER A 27 -1.27 -4.67 1.40
C SER A 27 -1.16 -4.37 2.90
N LEU A 28 -1.70 -3.24 3.34
CA LEU A 28 -1.67 -2.84 4.75
C LEU A 28 -2.48 -3.80 5.63
N ALA A 29 -3.67 -4.21 5.18
CA ALA A 29 -4.51 -5.19 5.87
C ALA A 29 -3.82 -6.55 5.97
N ALA A 30 -3.19 -7.02 4.88
CA ALA A 30 -2.45 -8.27 4.88
C ALA A 30 -1.26 -8.24 5.85
N ILE A 31 -0.50 -7.15 5.88
CA ILE A 31 0.62 -6.96 6.81
C ILE A 31 0.13 -6.90 8.25
N ALA A 32 -0.96 -6.20 8.54
CA ALA A 32 -1.54 -6.11 9.88
C ALA A 32 -1.95 -7.50 10.39
N SER A 33 -2.65 -8.29 9.57
CA SER A 33 -3.01 -9.67 9.90
C SER A 33 -1.79 -10.57 10.12
N ALA A 34 -0.78 -10.46 9.24
CA ALA A 34 0.46 -11.24 9.36
C ALA A 34 1.26 -10.84 10.62
N LEU A 35 1.33 -9.55 10.93
CA LEU A 35 1.99 -9.03 12.13
C LEU A 35 1.30 -9.56 13.40
N GLN A 36 -0.03 -9.55 13.43
CA GLN A 36 -0.78 -10.07 14.57
C GLN A 36 -0.50 -11.57 14.78
N GLY A 37 -0.48 -12.36 13.70
CA GLY A 37 -0.08 -13.77 13.75
C GLY A 37 1.36 -13.97 14.25
N ALA A 38 2.30 -13.14 13.76
CA ALA A 38 3.70 -13.18 14.20
C ALA A 38 3.85 -12.80 15.69
N LEU A 39 3.05 -11.86 16.20
CA LEU A 39 3.03 -11.49 17.61
C LEU A 39 2.54 -12.65 18.48
N PHE A 40 1.48 -13.36 18.07
CA PHE A 40 1.05 -14.58 18.76
C PHE A 40 2.14 -15.65 18.77
N ALA A 41 2.86 -15.84 17.66
CA ALA A 41 3.97 -16.78 17.59
C ALA A 41 5.15 -16.41 18.51
N LYS A 42 5.39 -15.11 18.75
CA LYS A 42 6.47 -14.60 19.61
C LYS A 42 6.10 -14.56 21.09
N LEU A 43 4.94 -14.02 21.42
CA LEU A 43 4.51 -13.76 22.81
C LEU A 43 3.74 -14.95 23.40
N GLY A 44 3.07 -15.75 22.57
CA GLY A 44 2.08 -16.74 23.01
C GLY A 44 0.81 -16.07 23.55
N GLU A 45 -0.26 -16.85 23.70
CA GLU A 45 -1.49 -16.41 24.37
C GLU A 45 -1.99 -17.50 25.32
N PRO A 46 -1.79 -17.34 26.64
CA PRO A 46 -2.11 -18.38 27.62
C PRO A 46 -3.61 -18.68 27.68
N THR A 47 -4.47 -17.68 27.43
CA THR A 47 -5.94 -17.83 27.49
C THR A 47 -6.47 -18.76 26.39
N LEU A 48 -5.81 -18.75 25.24
CA LEU A 48 -6.14 -19.58 24.07
C LEU A 48 -5.26 -20.83 23.97
N GLN A 49 -4.48 -21.13 25.02
CA GLN A 49 -3.45 -22.19 25.04
C GLN A 49 -2.44 -22.12 23.88
N TRP A 50 -2.21 -20.92 23.34
CA TRP A 50 -1.23 -20.72 22.27
C TRP A 50 0.17 -20.61 22.85
N MET A 51 1.03 -21.57 22.47
CA MET A 51 2.41 -21.63 22.93
C MET A 51 3.34 -20.75 22.09
N LYS A 52 4.45 -20.29 22.68
CA LYS A 52 5.50 -19.52 22.00
C LYS A 52 6.23 -20.37 20.95
N VAL A 53 5.82 -20.25 19.69
CA VAL A 53 6.40 -20.99 18.56
C VAL A 53 7.84 -20.53 18.28
N CYS A 54 8.11 -19.22 18.39
CA CYS A 54 9.41 -18.67 18.03
C CYS A 54 10.57 -19.05 18.96
N THR A 55 10.28 -19.59 20.15
CA THR A 55 11.32 -20.16 21.02
C THR A 55 11.82 -21.50 20.48
N MET A 56 10.94 -22.29 19.87
CA MET A 56 11.28 -23.58 19.27
C MET A 56 11.80 -23.43 17.83
N TYR A 57 11.18 -22.54 17.04
CA TYR A 57 11.47 -22.34 15.61
C TYR A 57 12.03 -20.95 15.30
N GLY A 58 13.17 -20.61 15.91
CA GLY A 58 13.80 -19.29 15.79
C GLY A 58 14.13 -18.86 14.36
N LYS A 59 14.69 -19.77 13.53
CA LYS A 59 15.05 -19.46 12.13
C LYS A 59 13.84 -19.11 11.28
N PHE A 60 12.75 -19.87 11.41
CA PHE A 60 11.49 -19.59 10.74
C PHE A 60 10.95 -18.21 11.14
N CYS A 61 10.92 -17.91 12.43
CA CYS A 61 10.46 -16.61 12.89
C CYS A 61 11.35 -15.44 12.45
N ASN A 62 12.66 -15.65 12.28
CA ASN A 62 13.54 -14.62 11.73
C ASN A 62 13.19 -14.34 10.26
N GLN A 63 13.01 -15.39 9.47
CA GLN A 63 12.62 -15.27 8.05
C GLN A 63 11.25 -14.63 7.87
N VAL A 64 10.28 -14.96 8.73
CA VAL A 64 8.97 -14.27 8.75
C VAL A 64 9.14 -12.79 9.10
N GLY A 65 10.01 -12.45 10.05
CA GLY A 65 10.33 -11.07 10.40
C GLY A 65 10.92 -10.28 9.22
N GLU A 66 11.87 -10.86 8.50
CA GLU A 66 12.46 -10.27 7.29
C GLU A 66 11.42 -10.09 6.17
N GLY A 67 10.55 -11.10 5.97
CA GLY A 67 9.43 -11.03 5.03
C GLY A 67 8.44 -9.93 5.39
N LEU A 68 8.11 -9.78 6.67
CA LEU A 68 7.22 -8.72 7.13
C LEU A 68 7.83 -7.33 6.96
N ALA A 69 9.13 -7.18 7.26
CA ALA A 69 9.85 -5.93 7.06
C ALA A 69 9.86 -5.50 5.58
N SER A 70 10.14 -6.43 4.67
CA SER A 70 10.09 -6.15 3.23
C SER A 70 8.67 -5.84 2.73
N ALA A 71 7.65 -6.53 3.26
CA ALA A 71 6.25 -6.22 2.96
C ALA A 71 5.85 -4.81 3.42
N VAL A 72 6.28 -4.36 4.60
CA VAL A 72 6.06 -2.99 5.07
C VAL A 72 6.66 -1.97 4.11
N ILE A 73 7.91 -2.19 3.65
CA ILE A 73 8.55 -1.32 2.66
C ILE A 73 7.74 -1.27 1.35
N ALA A 74 7.28 -2.42 0.87
CA ALA A 74 6.45 -2.50 -0.33
C ALA A 74 5.10 -1.77 -0.16
N SER A 75 4.46 -1.90 1.00
CA SER A 75 3.20 -1.20 1.31
C SER A 75 3.39 0.31 1.35
N LEU A 76 4.48 0.81 1.95
CA LEU A 76 4.82 2.23 1.91
C LEU A 76 5.04 2.73 0.47
N ALA A 77 5.68 1.95 -0.38
CA ALA A 77 5.82 2.28 -1.80
C ALA A 77 4.46 2.39 -2.50
N MET A 78 3.51 1.48 -2.21
CA MET A 78 2.15 1.55 -2.74
C MET A 78 1.39 2.80 -2.27
N VAL A 79 1.57 3.22 -1.01
CA VAL A 79 1.00 4.47 -0.48
C VAL A 79 1.55 5.67 -1.26
N ILE A 80 2.86 5.71 -1.52
CA ILE A 80 3.50 6.78 -2.30
C ILE A 80 2.97 6.79 -3.74
N LEU A 81 2.87 5.64 -4.39
CA LEU A 81 2.30 5.52 -5.74
C LEU A 81 0.87 6.05 -5.79
N SER A 82 0.06 5.71 -4.79
CA SER A 82 -1.30 6.20 -4.68
C SER A 82 -1.38 7.72 -4.47
N ALA A 83 -0.45 8.30 -3.73
CA ALA A 83 -0.35 9.76 -3.59
C ALA A 83 0.05 10.44 -4.91
N ILE A 84 0.95 9.84 -5.69
CA ILE A 84 1.35 10.34 -7.01
C ILE A 84 0.17 10.26 -7.99
N SER A 85 -0.57 9.16 -8.01
CA SER A 85 -1.74 9.02 -8.89
C SER A 85 -2.87 9.98 -8.49
N ALA A 86 -3.13 10.17 -7.20
CA ALA A 86 -4.03 11.22 -6.70
C ALA A 86 -3.63 12.62 -7.19
N PHE A 87 -2.36 12.99 -6.99
CA PHE A 87 -1.83 14.28 -7.43
C PHE A 87 -2.00 14.48 -8.95
N SER A 88 -1.74 13.44 -9.73
CA SER A 88 -1.91 13.48 -11.19
C SER A 88 -3.37 13.67 -11.61
N LEU A 89 -4.31 13.02 -10.92
CA LEU A 89 -5.74 13.08 -11.17
C LEU A 89 -6.32 14.47 -10.85
N PHE A 90 -5.95 15.04 -9.69
CA PHE A 90 -6.39 16.37 -9.31
C PHE A 90 -5.83 17.46 -10.25
N ARG A 91 -4.56 17.33 -10.67
CA ARG A 91 -3.97 18.25 -11.64
C ARG A 91 -4.61 18.15 -13.02
N LEU A 92 -5.01 16.96 -13.47
CA LEU A 92 -5.73 16.75 -14.73
C LEU A 92 -7.09 17.47 -14.72
N TYR A 93 -7.81 17.44 -13.59
CA TYR A 93 -9.07 18.18 -13.44
C TYR A 93 -8.85 19.70 -13.37
N GLY A 94 -7.80 20.17 -12.69
CA GLY A 94 -7.45 21.59 -12.60
C GLY A 94 -7.07 22.20 -13.96
N GLY A 95 -6.19 21.57 -14.72
CA GLY A 95 -5.73 22.10 -16.02
C GLY A 95 -6.80 22.10 -17.13
N ASN A 96 -7.86 21.29 -16.99
CA ASN A 96 -8.99 21.33 -17.92
C ASN A 96 -9.91 22.54 -17.71
N LYS A 97 -9.86 23.16 -16.52
CA LYS A 97 -10.64 24.36 -16.19
C LYS A 97 -10.10 25.58 -16.94
N ASP A 98 -8.78 25.77 -16.94
CA ASP A 98 -8.10 26.85 -17.67
C ASP A 98 -8.32 26.79 -19.19
N LYS A 99 -8.26 25.59 -19.78
CA LYS A 99 -8.49 25.42 -21.23
C LYS A 99 -9.93 25.77 -21.65
N ASN A 100 -10.90 25.58 -20.75
CA ASN A 100 -12.30 25.89 -21.06
C ASN A 100 -12.58 27.39 -20.90
N THR A 101 -11.88 28.07 -19.98
CA THR A 101 -11.96 29.53 -19.81
C THR A 101 -11.25 30.31 -20.92
N ALA A 102 -10.12 29.81 -21.44
CA ALA A 102 -9.40 30.44 -22.55
C ALA A 102 -10.07 30.26 -23.93
N ARG A 103 -11.19 29.53 -24.00
CA ARG A 103 -11.96 29.26 -25.24
C ARG A 103 -13.21 30.12 -25.37
N TRP A 104 -13.40 31.08 -24.47
CA TRP A 104 -14.44 32.11 -24.52
C TRP A 104 -13.84 33.46 -24.86
#